data_AF-A0A1S4EJN5-F1
#
_entry.id   AF-A0A1S4EJN5-F1
#
_cell.length_a   1.000
_cell.length_b   1.000
_cell.length_c   1.000
_cell.angle_alpha   90.00
_cell.angle_beta   90.00
_cell.angle_gamma   90.00
#
_symmetry.space_group_name_H-M   'P 1'
#
loop_
_entity.id
_entity.type
_entity.pdbx_description
1 polymer ?
#
loop_
_entity_poly.entity_id
_entity_poly.type
_entity_poly.pdbx_seq_one_letter_code
_entity_poly.pdbx_strand_id
1 'polypeptide(L)'
;MGNSQSVDPASIHIPELHKLLERDPYLNPYQYEMKRRYGLMVNFLEQFEKHEAKRNRPPGEVGGIEKFTTSYNKYGIHVQADNSVRCFEWAPSAQQLYLTGDFNNWNREEFAYKKLDFGKWELVLPPNPDGSCKLTHLSQVKLVVRNQHGHLLDRLSPWATYVTEPPVVGHAYEQRIWNPKPQDKHKWTSSKPKKPDNLKIYESHVGICTQEQKCASYEDFVRVVIPRIVKQGYNAVQLMAIMEHAYYASFGYQVTSFFAASSRFGTPEQLKYLVDECHKAGLYVLLDVVHSHASKNVLDGLNEFDGTQACFFHDGPRGTHPLWDSRLFNYSEIEVLRFLLSNLRWYLEEYQFDGFRFDGVTSMLYHNHGCGEGFSGHYDEYFGLNVDTDALIYLMVANKFLHDKYPEIITIAEDVSGMPASCRPVTEGGTGFDYRLGKIFFTSSFKAEIRVGVEQAGKYKVVLDSDCSHFGGAYAESHDQGWSRAGREVQGSAGLRLFTLRRLQPSGPGHCIRDLP
;
A
#
# COMPACT_ATOMS: atom_id res chain seq x y z
N MET A 1 -17.57 14.31 11.81
CA MET A 1 -16.92 15.63 11.75
C MET A 1 -17.22 16.41 13.02
N GLY A 2 -16.31 16.40 13.99
CA GLY A 2 -16.38 17.25 15.18
C GLY A 2 -15.35 18.37 15.05
N ASN A 3 -15.82 19.62 15.01
CA ASN A 3 -15.06 20.87 15.11
C ASN A 3 -13.61 20.85 14.58
N SER A 4 -13.43 20.89 13.25
CA SER A 4 -12.27 21.61 12.73
C SER A 4 -12.53 23.09 13.02
N GLN A 5 -11.74 23.72 13.89
CA GLN A 5 -11.69 25.18 13.87
C GLN A 5 -11.39 25.57 12.41
N SER A 6 -12.28 26.34 11.80
CA SER A 6 -12.12 26.82 10.43
C SER A 6 -10.94 27.79 10.40
N VAL A 7 -9.73 27.25 10.35
CA VAL A 7 -8.52 28.02 10.11
C VAL A 7 -8.66 28.57 8.70
N ASP A 8 -8.69 29.89 8.58
CA ASP A 8 -8.74 30.56 7.27
C ASP A 8 -7.54 30.09 6.45
N PRO A 9 -7.74 29.47 5.27
CA PRO A 9 -6.64 29.02 4.42
C PRO A 9 -5.64 30.11 4.06
N ALA A 10 -6.06 31.38 4.05
CA ALA A 10 -5.15 32.50 3.82
C ALA A 10 -4.06 32.62 4.90
N SER A 11 -4.36 32.20 6.13
CA SER A 11 -3.44 32.23 7.29
C SER A 11 -2.49 31.03 7.34
N ILE A 12 -2.72 29.99 6.55
CA ILE A 12 -1.88 28.79 6.53
C ILE A 12 -0.57 29.07 5.79
N HIS A 13 0.54 28.77 6.47
CA HIS A 13 1.88 28.87 5.91
C HIS A 13 2.42 27.50 5.50
N ILE A 14 2.68 27.34 4.20
CA ILE A 14 3.42 26.21 3.64
C ILE A 14 4.89 26.64 3.55
N PRO A 15 5.84 25.95 4.23
CA PRO A 15 7.20 26.44 4.43
C PRO A 15 7.95 26.83 3.15
N GLU A 16 7.84 26.02 2.10
CA GLU A 16 8.67 26.14 0.89
C GLU A 16 7.82 26.29 -0.39
N LEU A 17 6.57 26.72 -0.26
CA LEU A 17 5.64 26.86 -1.40
C LEU A 17 6.20 27.73 -2.54
N HIS A 18 6.96 28.77 -2.22
CA HIS A 18 7.59 29.63 -3.22
C HIS A 18 8.44 28.85 -4.24
N LYS A 19 9.15 27.79 -3.80
CA LYS A 19 9.98 26.97 -4.70
C LYS A 19 9.13 26.28 -5.77
N LEU A 20 7.96 25.79 -5.39
CA LEU A 20 7.03 25.16 -6.32
C LEU A 20 6.40 26.18 -7.26
N LEU A 21 5.98 27.33 -6.76
CA LEU A 21 5.36 28.39 -7.58
C LEU A 21 6.34 29.06 -8.56
N GLU A 22 7.62 29.18 -8.19
CA GLU A 22 8.68 29.65 -9.09
C GLU A 22 8.97 28.64 -10.20
N ARG A 23 8.95 27.33 -9.85
CA ARG A 23 9.15 26.24 -10.80
C ARG A 23 7.97 26.11 -11.77
N ASP A 24 6.75 26.26 -11.26
CA ASP A 24 5.52 26.15 -12.02
C ASP A 24 4.55 27.29 -11.68
N PRO A 25 4.68 28.43 -12.40
CA PRO A 25 3.84 29.60 -12.18
C PRO A 25 2.35 29.38 -12.49
N TYR A 26 1.97 28.30 -13.18
CA TYR A 26 0.56 27.97 -13.45
C TYR A 26 -0.19 27.56 -12.18
N LEU A 27 0.52 27.22 -11.10
CA LEU A 27 -0.06 26.92 -9.79
C LEU A 27 -0.49 28.18 -9.01
N ASN A 28 -0.08 29.38 -9.44
CA ASN A 28 -0.37 30.62 -8.71
C ASN A 28 -1.86 30.85 -8.40
N PRO A 29 -2.81 30.61 -9.33
CA PRO A 29 -4.23 30.77 -9.04
C PRO A 29 -4.76 29.78 -7.98
N TYR A 30 -4.07 28.66 -7.76
CA TYR A 30 -4.54 27.55 -6.92
C TYR A 30 -3.92 27.53 -5.51
N GLN A 31 -3.11 28.54 -5.17
CA GLN A 31 -2.45 28.64 -3.85
C GLN A 31 -3.41 28.52 -2.68
N TYR A 32 -4.63 29.07 -2.80
CA TYR A 32 -5.63 28.98 -1.75
C TYR A 32 -6.01 27.53 -1.46
N GLU A 33 -6.25 26.74 -2.50
CA GLU A 33 -6.60 25.33 -2.37
C GLU A 33 -5.42 24.49 -1.87
N MET A 34 -4.20 24.79 -2.32
CA MET A 34 -2.97 24.16 -1.80
C MET A 34 -2.80 24.41 -0.28
N LYS A 35 -3.01 25.66 0.17
CA LYS A 35 -2.97 26.02 1.59
C LYS A 35 -4.07 25.33 2.39
N ARG A 36 -5.30 25.28 1.86
CA ARG A 36 -6.41 24.54 2.47
C ARG A 36 -6.02 23.06 2.68
N ARG A 37 -5.54 22.38 1.65
CA ARG A 37 -5.09 20.98 1.71
C ARG A 37 -3.98 20.78 2.74
N TYR A 38 -2.97 21.63 2.72
CA TYR A 38 -1.88 21.56 3.70
C TYR A 38 -2.37 21.73 5.14
N GLY A 39 -3.28 22.68 5.40
CA GLY A 39 -3.88 22.84 6.74
C GLY A 39 -4.66 21.63 7.20
N LEU A 40 -5.42 20.99 6.31
CA LEU A 40 -6.13 19.76 6.63
C LEU A 40 -5.14 18.67 7.04
N MET A 41 -4.05 18.49 6.29
CA MET A 41 -2.99 17.55 6.67
C MET A 41 -2.40 17.87 8.05
N VAL A 42 -2.07 19.14 8.33
CA VAL A 42 -1.56 19.54 9.66
C VAL A 42 -2.57 19.22 10.76
N ASN A 43 -3.86 19.51 10.53
CA ASN A 43 -4.93 19.18 11.49
C ASN A 43 -5.05 17.68 11.74
N PHE A 44 -4.83 16.83 10.74
CA PHE A 44 -4.81 15.37 10.92
C PHE A 44 -3.62 14.93 11.76
N LEU A 45 -2.42 15.46 11.50
CA LEU A 45 -1.23 15.17 12.31
C LEU A 45 -1.44 15.58 13.78
N GLU A 46 -2.01 16.76 14.03
CA GLU A 46 -2.37 17.19 15.38
C GLU A 46 -3.42 16.30 16.04
N GLN A 47 -4.39 15.79 15.28
CA GLN A 47 -5.37 14.83 15.80
C GLN A 47 -4.68 13.54 16.25
N PHE A 48 -3.69 13.03 15.51
CA PHE A 48 -2.94 11.84 15.93
C PHE A 48 -2.19 12.09 17.25
N GLU A 49 -1.56 13.27 17.40
CA GLU A 49 -0.94 13.68 18.65
C GLU A 49 -1.96 13.70 19.81
N LYS A 50 -3.13 14.30 19.60
CA LYS A 50 -4.20 14.35 20.61
C LYS A 50 -4.76 12.97 20.95
N HIS A 51 -4.98 12.11 19.96
CA HIS A 51 -5.50 10.75 20.15
C HIS A 51 -4.52 9.85 20.91
N GLU A 52 -3.22 10.02 20.70
CA GLU A 52 -2.17 9.25 21.38
C GLU A 52 -1.61 9.95 22.63
N ALA A 53 -2.11 11.16 22.96
CA ALA A 53 -1.79 11.87 24.20
C ALA A 53 -2.48 11.20 25.40
N LYS A 54 -1.74 10.38 26.14
CA LYS A 54 -2.14 9.99 27.51
C LYS A 54 -1.96 11.20 28.43
N ARG A 55 -2.96 11.47 29.30
CA ARG A 55 -2.83 12.46 30.40
C ARG A 55 -1.67 12.16 31.36
N ASN A 56 -1.28 10.89 31.50
CA ASN A 56 -0.17 10.40 32.33
C ASN A 56 0.74 9.45 31.54
N ARG A 57 1.51 9.97 30.59
CA ARG A 57 2.46 9.16 29.82
C ARG A 57 3.73 8.89 30.67
N PRO A 58 4.18 7.63 30.84
CA PRO A 58 5.46 7.33 31.48
C PRO A 58 6.61 8.01 30.72
N PRO A 59 7.68 8.45 31.40
CA PRO A 59 8.86 9.00 30.73
C PRO A 59 9.43 7.98 29.72
N GLY A 60 9.55 8.37 28.45
CA GLY A 60 10.13 7.54 27.38
C GLY A 60 9.13 6.85 26.44
N GLU A 61 7.82 6.87 26.71
CA GLU A 61 6.82 6.38 25.73
C GLU A 61 6.66 7.44 24.62
N VAL A 62 6.79 7.06 23.35
CA VAL A 62 6.62 7.97 22.20
C VAL A 62 5.13 8.13 21.90
N GLY A 63 4.69 9.35 21.58
CA GLY A 63 3.30 9.68 21.25
C GLY A 63 3.05 9.83 19.76
N GLY A 64 1.86 10.33 19.42
CA GLY A 64 1.62 10.87 18.09
C GLY A 64 1.66 9.87 16.96
N ILE A 65 2.15 10.32 15.81
CA ILE A 65 2.23 9.51 14.59
C ILE A 65 3.09 8.25 14.76
N GLU A 66 4.11 8.31 15.61
CA GLU A 66 4.95 7.16 15.92
C GLU A 66 4.15 6.04 16.57
N LYS A 67 3.40 6.35 17.63
CA LYS A 67 2.55 5.35 18.27
C LYS A 67 1.39 4.92 17.37
N PHE A 68 0.78 5.89 16.69
CA PHE A 68 -0.34 5.65 15.78
C PHE A 68 -0.03 4.61 14.71
N THR A 69 1.16 4.68 14.11
CA THR A 69 1.63 3.77 13.05
C THR A 69 2.12 2.41 13.56
N THR A 70 2.27 2.22 14.88
CA THR A 70 2.62 0.92 15.48
C THR A 70 1.42 0.15 16.00
N SER A 71 0.21 0.49 15.53
CA SER A 71 -1.02 -0.09 16.07
C SER A 71 -1.12 -1.60 15.84
N TYR A 72 -0.39 -2.16 14.87
CA TYR A 72 -0.26 -3.62 14.70
C TYR A 72 0.33 -4.33 15.92
N ASN A 73 1.05 -3.66 16.83
CA ASN A 73 1.52 -4.24 18.10
C ASN A 73 0.39 -4.43 19.12
N LYS A 74 -0.78 -3.85 18.86
CA LYS A 74 -1.96 -3.91 19.74
C LYS A 74 -3.11 -4.64 19.07
N TYR A 75 -3.45 -4.27 17.84
CA TYR A 75 -4.57 -4.82 17.08
C TYR A 75 -4.24 -6.19 16.49
N GLY A 76 -5.26 -7.02 16.31
CA GLY A 76 -5.10 -8.43 15.94
C GLY A 76 -4.88 -9.33 17.15
N ILE A 77 -4.25 -10.48 16.92
CA ILE A 77 -4.08 -11.55 17.91
C ILE A 77 -2.60 -11.70 18.26
N HIS A 78 -2.27 -11.46 19.53
CA HIS A 78 -0.90 -11.39 20.03
C HIS A 78 -0.66 -12.36 21.18
N VAL A 79 0.17 -13.37 20.94
CA VAL A 79 0.70 -14.24 22.00
C VAL A 79 1.72 -13.46 22.83
N GLN A 80 1.51 -13.40 24.14
CA GLN A 80 2.35 -12.69 25.09
C GLN A 80 3.47 -13.59 25.63
N ALA A 81 4.45 -12.99 26.31
CA ALA A 81 5.59 -13.71 26.90
C ALA A 81 5.20 -14.70 28.00
N ASP A 82 4.05 -14.49 28.66
CA ASP A 82 3.49 -15.39 29.68
C ASP A 82 2.55 -16.46 29.09
N ASN A 83 2.55 -16.63 27.76
CA ASN A 83 1.65 -17.51 26.99
C ASN A 83 0.16 -17.14 27.04
N SER A 84 -0.21 -15.99 27.61
CA SER A 84 -1.54 -15.43 27.41
C SER A 84 -1.70 -14.91 25.98
N VAL A 85 -2.93 -14.78 25.49
CA VAL A 85 -3.22 -14.19 24.17
C VAL A 85 -4.04 -12.93 24.37
N ARG A 86 -3.53 -11.80 23.88
CA ARG A 86 -4.29 -10.55 23.79
C ARG A 86 -4.85 -10.42 22.38
N CYS A 87 -6.14 -10.19 22.28
CA CYS A 87 -6.81 -9.89 21.04
C CYS A 87 -7.44 -8.50 21.11
N PHE A 88 -7.33 -7.71 20.04
CA PHE A 88 -7.89 -6.37 19.99
C PHE A 88 -8.39 -6.03 18.58
N GLU A 89 -9.64 -5.60 18.47
CA GLU A 89 -10.28 -5.32 17.18
C GLU A 89 -11.10 -4.03 17.20
N TRP A 90 -11.35 -3.46 16.03
CA TRP A 90 -12.27 -2.35 15.84
C TRP A 90 -13.44 -2.78 14.95
N ALA A 91 -14.62 -2.85 15.54
CA ALA A 91 -15.87 -3.28 14.90
C ALA A 91 -17.02 -2.47 15.51
N PRO A 92 -17.17 -1.19 15.13
CA PRO A 92 -18.06 -0.26 15.84
C PRO A 92 -19.53 -0.68 15.77
N SER A 93 -19.96 -1.27 14.65
CA SER A 93 -21.33 -1.73 14.46
C SER A 93 -21.54 -3.19 14.85
N ALA A 94 -20.58 -3.87 15.49
CA ALA A 94 -20.83 -5.18 16.08
C ALA A 94 -21.68 -5.04 17.37
N GLN A 95 -22.62 -5.97 17.56
CA GLN A 95 -23.33 -6.14 18.84
C GLN A 95 -22.48 -6.90 19.85
N GLN A 96 -21.73 -7.89 19.38
CA GLN A 96 -20.79 -8.68 20.17
C GLN A 96 -19.72 -9.28 19.25
N LEU A 97 -18.50 -9.44 19.75
CA LEU A 97 -17.42 -10.17 19.09
C LEU A 97 -17.02 -11.40 19.90
N TYR A 98 -16.63 -12.47 19.22
CA TYR A 98 -16.06 -13.67 19.81
C TYR A 98 -14.85 -14.16 19.03
N LEU A 99 -14.01 -14.97 19.67
CA LEU A 99 -12.93 -15.72 19.01
C LEU A 99 -13.26 -17.20 19.03
N THR A 100 -13.09 -17.87 17.89
CA THR A 100 -13.27 -19.31 17.75
C THR A 100 -12.14 -19.91 16.92
N GLY A 101 -11.90 -21.21 17.03
CA GLY A 101 -10.90 -21.91 16.23
C GLY A 101 -10.64 -23.33 16.72
N ASP A 102 -9.52 -23.90 16.28
CA ASP A 102 -9.13 -25.26 16.65
C ASP A 102 -9.01 -25.41 18.18
N PHE A 103 -8.53 -24.36 18.85
CA PHE A 103 -8.26 -24.35 20.29
C PHE A 103 -9.49 -24.54 21.18
N ASN A 104 -10.70 -24.35 20.64
CA ASN A 104 -11.96 -24.49 21.38
C ASN A 104 -13.01 -25.32 20.63
N ASN A 105 -12.57 -26.22 19.75
CA ASN A 105 -13.44 -27.07 18.94
C ASN A 105 -14.50 -26.26 18.17
N TRP A 106 -14.13 -25.08 17.69
CA TRP A 106 -15.00 -24.20 16.92
C TRP A 106 -16.27 -23.72 17.65
N ASN A 107 -16.28 -23.72 18.99
CA ASN A 107 -17.38 -23.12 19.75
C ASN A 107 -17.42 -21.60 19.52
N ARG A 108 -18.43 -21.14 18.78
CA ARG A 108 -18.50 -19.78 18.25
C ARG A 108 -18.72 -18.69 19.29
N GLU A 109 -19.20 -19.04 20.48
CA GLU A 109 -19.64 -18.05 21.48
C GLU A 109 -18.94 -18.17 22.84
N GLU A 110 -17.95 -19.07 22.96
CA GLU A 110 -17.26 -19.33 24.24
C GLU A 110 -16.38 -18.17 24.69
N PHE A 111 -15.60 -17.60 23.78
CA PHE A 111 -14.62 -16.55 24.10
C PHE A 111 -15.08 -15.21 23.58
N ALA A 112 -15.95 -14.55 24.35
CA ALA A 112 -16.48 -13.23 24.03
C ALA A 112 -15.48 -12.10 24.33
N TYR A 113 -15.36 -11.16 23.40
CA TYR A 113 -14.63 -9.92 23.63
C TYR A 113 -15.44 -9.00 24.55
N LYS A 114 -14.72 -8.17 25.29
CA LYS A 114 -15.27 -7.05 26.03
C LYS A 114 -15.32 -5.82 25.12
N LYS A 115 -16.51 -5.22 25.00
CA LYS A 115 -16.69 -3.94 24.31
C LYS A 115 -16.01 -2.80 25.08
N LEU A 116 -15.31 -1.95 24.35
CA LEU A 116 -14.67 -0.74 24.82
C LEU A 116 -15.29 0.48 24.12
N ASP A 117 -14.83 1.66 24.53
CA ASP A 117 -15.21 2.92 23.88
C ASP A 117 -14.78 2.94 22.41
N PHE A 118 -15.45 3.78 21.63
CA PHE A 118 -15.14 4.02 20.20
C PHE A 118 -15.23 2.76 19.33
N GLY A 119 -16.06 1.78 19.70
CA GLY A 119 -16.29 0.60 18.88
C GLY A 119 -15.15 -0.41 18.90
N LYS A 120 -14.27 -0.32 19.91
CA LYS A 120 -13.12 -1.20 20.08
C LYS A 120 -13.48 -2.40 20.96
N TRP A 121 -12.76 -3.48 20.82
CA TRP A 121 -13.02 -4.74 21.50
C TRP A 121 -11.72 -5.35 21.99
N GLU A 122 -11.71 -5.88 23.21
CA GLU A 122 -10.55 -6.59 23.77
C GLU A 122 -10.93 -7.97 24.29
N LEU A 123 -10.03 -8.93 24.13
CA LEU A 123 -10.13 -10.25 24.74
C LEU A 123 -8.74 -10.63 25.25
N VAL A 124 -8.68 -11.18 26.47
CA VAL A 124 -7.46 -11.79 27.00
C VAL A 124 -7.76 -13.24 27.32
N LEU A 125 -7.10 -14.15 26.61
CA LEU A 125 -7.13 -15.57 26.89
C LEU A 125 -5.99 -15.91 27.86
N PRO A 126 -6.27 -16.45 29.05
CA PRO A 126 -5.21 -16.92 29.93
C PRO A 126 -4.52 -18.14 29.31
N PRO A 127 -3.27 -18.44 29.75
CA PRO A 127 -2.62 -19.70 29.45
C PRO A 127 -3.48 -20.89 29.90
N ASN A 128 -3.23 -22.06 29.32
CA ASN A 128 -3.82 -23.30 29.80
C ASN A 128 -3.31 -23.63 31.23
N PRO A 129 -3.98 -24.53 31.99
CA PRO A 129 -3.54 -24.89 33.35
C PRO A 129 -2.11 -25.43 33.45
N ASP A 130 -1.57 -25.98 32.37
CA ASP A 130 -0.18 -26.46 32.26
C ASP A 130 0.83 -25.34 31.87
N GLY A 131 0.36 -24.09 31.72
CA GLY A 131 1.15 -22.93 31.32
C GLY A 131 1.37 -22.79 29.81
N SER A 132 0.84 -23.71 28.99
CA SER A 132 0.96 -23.63 27.53
C SER A 132 0.05 -22.55 26.92
N CYS A 133 0.42 -22.03 25.76
CA CYS A 133 -0.42 -21.09 25.02
C CYS A 133 -1.64 -21.83 24.45
N LYS A 134 -2.82 -21.22 24.60
CA LYS A 134 -4.07 -21.77 24.09
C LYS A 134 -4.09 -21.81 22.55
N LEU A 135 -3.46 -20.83 21.89
CA LEU A 135 -3.31 -20.78 20.44
C LEU A 135 -1.93 -21.31 20.04
N THR A 136 -1.90 -22.36 19.21
CA THR A 136 -0.64 -22.95 18.74
C THR A 136 -0.28 -22.40 17.36
N HIS A 137 1.02 -22.44 17.02
CA HIS A 137 1.47 -22.04 15.69
C HIS A 137 0.71 -22.84 14.61
N LEU A 138 0.23 -22.16 13.58
CA LEU A 138 -0.56 -22.68 12.45
C LEU A 138 -1.97 -23.20 12.79
N SER A 139 -2.42 -23.13 14.05
CA SER A 139 -3.83 -23.39 14.37
C SER A 139 -4.73 -22.38 13.67
N GLN A 140 -5.90 -22.82 13.23
CA GLN A 140 -6.91 -21.96 12.64
C GLN A 140 -7.66 -21.16 13.69
N VAL A 141 -7.98 -19.91 13.35
CA VAL A 141 -8.87 -19.05 14.13
C VAL A 141 -9.81 -18.27 13.21
N LYS A 142 -10.95 -17.85 13.76
CA LYS A 142 -11.87 -16.89 13.14
C LYS A 142 -12.45 -15.96 14.20
N LEU A 143 -12.77 -14.74 13.79
CA LEU A 143 -13.62 -13.85 14.55
C LEU A 143 -15.08 -14.19 14.24
N VAL A 144 -15.93 -14.17 15.27
CA VAL A 144 -17.37 -14.28 15.11
C VAL A 144 -17.99 -12.93 15.48
N VAL A 145 -18.63 -12.30 14.50
CA VAL A 145 -19.28 -11.01 14.64
C VAL A 145 -20.77 -11.22 14.75
N ARG A 146 -21.36 -10.85 15.90
CA ARG A 146 -22.82 -10.73 16.02
C ARG A 146 -23.24 -9.39 15.43
N ASN A 147 -23.89 -9.41 14.28
CA ASN A 147 -24.32 -8.19 13.60
C ASN A 147 -25.58 -7.58 14.25
N GLN A 148 -26.06 -6.47 13.69
CA GLN A 148 -27.25 -5.76 14.21
C GLN A 148 -28.56 -6.55 14.14
N HIS A 149 -28.61 -7.61 13.32
CA HIS A 149 -29.76 -8.49 13.19
C HIS A 149 -29.63 -9.76 14.06
N GLY A 150 -28.58 -9.85 14.89
CA GLY A 150 -28.32 -10.99 15.76
C GLY A 150 -27.69 -12.19 15.04
N HIS A 151 -27.39 -12.11 13.75
CA HIS A 151 -26.70 -13.17 13.01
C HIS A 151 -25.22 -13.22 13.39
N LEU A 152 -24.69 -14.44 13.50
CA LEU A 152 -23.27 -14.70 13.72
C LEU A 152 -22.55 -14.85 12.38
N LEU A 153 -21.63 -13.92 12.11
CA LEU A 153 -20.85 -13.84 10.88
C LEU A 153 -19.40 -14.23 11.16
N ASP A 154 -18.86 -15.15 10.39
CA ASP A 154 -17.45 -15.51 10.52
C ASP A 154 -16.58 -14.55 9.68
N ARG A 155 -15.50 -14.07 10.27
CA ARG A 155 -14.56 -13.12 9.66
C ARG A 155 -13.12 -13.49 9.99
N LEU A 156 -12.20 -13.06 9.14
CA LEU A 156 -10.77 -13.01 9.49
C LEU A 156 -10.49 -11.65 10.16
N SER A 157 -9.47 -11.61 11.02
CA SER A 157 -8.98 -10.33 11.57
C SER A 157 -8.47 -9.43 10.44
N PRO A 158 -8.84 -8.14 10.40
CA PRO A 158 -8.22 -7.16 9.50
C PRO A 158 -6.69 -7.12 9.64
N TRP A 159 -6.20 -7.48 10.82
CA TRP A 159 -4.78 -7.47 11.23
C TRP A 159 -4.15 -8.87 11.16
N ALA A 160 -4.78 -9.83 10.46
CA ALA A 160 -4.21 -11.16 10.25
C ALA A 160 -2.86 -11.06 9.52
N THR A 161 -1.84 -11.67 10.12
CA THR A 161 -0.46 -11.68 9.57
C THR A 161 -0.19 -12.88 8.67
N TYR A 162 -1.04 -13.91 8.73
CA TYR A 162 -0.96 -15.07 7.86
C TYR A 162 -2.33 -15.72 7.68
N VAL A 163 -2.71 -15.92 6.42
CA VAL A 163 -3.93 -16.63 6.02
C VAL A 163 -3.54 -17.61 4.92
N THR A 164 -4.21 -18.76 4.81
CA THR A 164 -3.86 -19.80 3.84
C THR A 164 -5.06 -20.20 3.01
N GLU A 165 -4.81 -20.62 1.76
CA GLU A 165 -5.83 -21.24 0.93
C GLU A 165 -6.35 -22.52 1.61
N PRO A 166 -7.66 -22.77 1.62
CA PRO A 166 -8.22 -23.98 2.22
C PRO A 166 -7.85 -25.22 1.37
N PRO A 167 -7.87 -26.42 1.97
CA PRO A 167 -7.59 -27.67 1.24
C PRO A 167 -8.57 -27.94 0.08
N VAL A 168 -9.78 -27.38 0.15
CA VAL A 168 -10.81 -27.50 -0.88
C VAL A 168 -10.88 -26.20 -1.67
N VAL A 169 -10.52 -26.28 -2.96
CA VAL A 169 -10.55 -25.14 -3.90
C VAL A 169 -11.94 -24.50 -3.91
N GLY A 170 -11.98 -23.17 -3.87
CA GLY A 170 -13.22 -22.39 -3.92
C GLY A 170 -13.85 -22.07 -2.56
N HIS A 171 -13.27 -22.55 -1.46
CA HIS A 171 -13.63 -22.10 -0.12
C HIS A 171 -12.87 -20.82 0.28
N ALA A 172 -13.39 -20.12 1.30
CA ALA A 172 -12.76 -18.93 1.85
C ALA A 172 -11.41 -19.26 2.53
N TYR A 173 -10.46 -18.32 2.44
CA TYR A 173 -9.18 -18.42 3.15
C TYR A 173 -9.34 -18.58 4.66
N GLU A 174 -8.32 -19.19 5.26
CA GLU A 174 -8.30 -19.53 6.68
C GLU A 174 -7.20 -18.74 7.40
N GLN A 175 -7.55 -18.02 8.47
CA GLN A 175 -6.54 -17.33 9.28
C GLN A 175 -5.76 -18.33 10.13
N ARG A 176 -4.44 -18.26 10.04
CA ARG A 176 -3.49 -19.11 10.77
C ARG A 176 -2.74 -18.29 11.80
N ILE A 177 -2.55 -18.84 13.00
CA ILE A 177 -1.73 -18.19 14.02
C ILE A 177 -0.25 -18.27 13.64
N TRP A 178 0.32 -17.14 13.22
CA TRP A 178 1.75 -17.03 12.93
C TRP A 178 2.56 -16.69 14.19
N ASN A 179 2.92 -17.72 14.95
CA ASN A 179 3.82 -17.61 16.10
C ASN A 179 4.94 -18.68 16.06
N PRO A 180 5.83 -18.65 15.06
CA PRO A 180 6.94 -19.61 14.98
C PRO A 180 7.88 -19.49 16.18
N LYS A 181 8.55 -20.60 16.54
CA LYS A 181 9.51 -20.59 17.65
C LYS A 181 10.70 -19.69 17.32
N PRO A 182 11.41 -19.13 18.33
CA PRO A 182 12.54 -18.22 18.09
C PRO A 182 13.63 -18.77 17.15
N GLN A 183 13.86 -20.09 17.12
CA GLN A 183 14.82 -20.72 16.20
C GLN A 183 14.34 -20.78 14.74
N ASP A 184 13.02 -20.76 14.52
CA ASP A 184 12.40 -20.88 13.19
C ASP A 184 12.13 -19.50 12.57
N LYS A 185 12.28 -18.41 13.35
CA LYS A 185 12.18 -17.03 12.87
C LYS A 185 13.39 -16.69 12.01
N HIS A 186 13.16 -16.01 10.89
CA HIS A 186 14.22 -15.50 10.03
C HIS A 186 15.10 -14.53 10.80
N LYS A 187 16.41 -14.69 10.65
CA LYS A 187 17.41 -13.78 11.23
C LYS A 187 18.03 -12.98 10.09
N TRP A 188 17.78 -11.68 10.08
CA TRP A 188 18.40 -10.76 9.13
C TRP A 188 19.91 -10.87 9.20
N THR A 189 20.53 -11.08 8.05
CA THR A 189 21.99 -11.22 7.92
C THR A 189 22.62 -10.12 7.08
N SER A 190 21.81 -9.30 6.42
CA SER A 190 22.22 -8.11 5.70
C SER A 190 21.73 -6.82 6.36
N SER A 191 22.31 -5.71 5.94
CA SER A 191 21.79 -4.36 6.18
C SER A 191 21.15 -3.83 4.91
N LYS A 192 20.15 -2.96 5.05
CA LYS A 192 19.56 -2.25 3.90
C LYS A 192 20.64 -1.58 3.04
N PRO A 193 20.59 -1.70 1.71
CA PRO A 193 21.47 -0.95 0.83
C PRO A 193 21.24 0.56 0.96
N LYS A 194 22.19 1.38 0.52
CA LYS A 194 22.01 2.84 0.44
C LYS A 194 21.06 3.20 -0.70
N LYS A 195 20.29 4.29 -0.55
CA LYS A 195 19.41 4.80 -1.61
C LYS A 195 20.22 5.03 -2.89
N PRO A 196 19.85 4.39 -4.02
CA PRO A 196 20.59 4.54 -5.26
C PRO A 196 20.33 5.92 -5.89
N ASP A 197 21.36 6.53 -6.48
CA ASP A 197 21.25 7.83 -7.16
C ASP A 197 20.29 7.80 -8.37
N ASN A 198 20.23 6.65 -9.04
CA ASN A 198 19.32 6.37 -10.15
C ASN A 198 18.75 4.97 -10.00
N LEU A 199 17.44 4.83 -10.14
CA LEU A 199 16.76 3.55 -10.00
C LEU A 199 16.67 2.82 -11.34
N LYS A 200 17.11 1.57 -11.35
CA LYS A 200 16.88 0.59 -12.41
C LYS A 200 16.08 -0.54 -11.77
N ILE A 201 14.77 -0.44 -11.90
CA ILE A 201 13.81 -1.29 -11.21
C ILE A 201 13.50 -2.51 -12.07
N TYR A 202 13.58 -3.71 -11.52
CA TYR A 202 13.06 -4.91 -12.15
C TYR A 202 11.67 -5.22 -11.57
N GLU A 203 10.61 -4.95 -12.31
CA GLU A 203 9.25 -5.30 -11.89
C GLU A 203 9.03 -6.82 -11.91
N SER A 204 8.41 -7.35 -10.87
CA SER A 204 8.38 -8.79 -10.61
C SER A 204 7.13 -9.26 -9.90
N HIS A 205 6.67 -10.44 -10.31
CA HIS A 205 5.64 -11.20 -9.62
C HIS A 205 6.21 -12.58 -9.27
N VAL A 206 6.26 -12.91 -7.98
CA VAL A 206 6.92 -14.13 -7.47
C VAL A 206 6.32 -15.39 -8.10
N GLY A 207 4.99 -15.54 -8.08
CA GLY A 207 4.34 -16.78 -8.50
C GLY A 207 4.52 -17.18 -9.97
N ILE A 208 4.99 -16.28 -10.84
CA ILE A 208 5.17 -16.56 -12.28
C ILE A 208 6.65 -16.48 -12.71
N CYS A 209 7.58 -16.51 -11.75
CA CYS A 209 9.00 -16.26 -12.03
C CYS A 209 9.77 -17.48 -12.58
N THR A 210 9.15 -18.66 -12.61
CA THR A 210 9.74 -19.90 -13.14
C THR A 210 9.07 -20.33 -14.45
N GLN A 211 9.69 -21.27 -15.17
CA GLN A 211 9.12 -21.86 -16.38
C GLN A 211 8.06 -22.93 -16.08
N GLU A 212 7.94 -23.35 -14.81
CA GLU A 212 6.98 -24.37 -14.42
C GLU A 212 5.57 -23.78 -14.43
N GLN A 213 4.59 -24.57 -14.87
CA GLN A 213 3.17 -24.17 -14.91
C GLN A 213 2.52 -24.32 -13.52
N LYS A 214 3.16 -23.74 -12.50
CA LYS A 214 2.71 -23.74 -11.12
C LYS A 214 3.10 -22.42 -10.46
N CYS A 215 2.46 -22.11 -9.33
CA CYS A 215 2.86 -20.96 -8.53
C CYS A 215 4.27 -21.20 -7.96
N ALA A 216 5.22 -20.35 -8.33
CA ALA A 216 6.60 -20.38 -7.81
C ALA A 216 6.69 -19.82 -6.38
N SER A 217 7.70 -20.26 -5.63
CA SER A 217 7.92 -19.82 -4.24
C SER A 217 8.84 -18.60 -4.11
N TYR A 218 8.89 -18.02 -2.91
CA TYR A 218 9.87 -16.98 -2.56
C TYR A 218 11.32 -17.47 -2.76
N GLU A 219 11.64 -18.73 -2.43
CA GLU A 219 12.96 -19.32 -2.67
C GLU A 219 13.27 -19.51 -4.16
N ASP A 220 12.26 -19.87 -4.96
CA ASP A 220 12.43 -19.96 -6.41
C ASP A 220 12.83 -18.60 -6.98
N PHE A 221 12.22 -17.51 -6.48
CA PHE A 221 12.59 -16.16 -6.85
C PHE A 221 14.05 -15.83 -6.50
N VAL A 222 14.47 -16.16 -5.28
CA VAL A 222 15.87 -15.98 -4.84
C VAL A 222 16.82 -16.74 -5.76
N ARG A 223 16.53 -18.01 -6.05
CA ARG A 223 17.40 -18.89 -6.84
C ARG A 223 17.51 -18.45 -8.29
N VAL A 224 16.41 -18.01 -8.90
CA VAL A 224 16.31 -17.83 -10.36
C VAL A 224 16.39 -16.37 -10.77
N VAL A 225 15.72 -15.47 -10.05
CA VAL A 225 15.56 -14.07 -10.46
C VAL A 225 16.71 -13.21 -9.98
N ILE A 226 17.10 -13.29 -8.70
CA ILE A 226 18.14 -12.40 -8.12
C ILE A 226 19.45 -12.46 -8.92
N PRO A 227 20.05 -13.63 -9.22
CA PRO A 227 21.31 -13.67 -9.99
C PRO A 227 21.16 -13.08 -11.40
N ARG A 228 19.99 -13.24 -12.01
CA ARG A 228 19.71 -12.73 -13.36
C ARG A 228 19.65 -11.21 -13.36
N ILE A 229 18.91 -10.60 -12.44
CA ILE A 229 18.69 -9.15 -12.44
C ILE A 229 19.95 -8.38 -12.00
N VAL A 230 20.73 -8.96 -11.08
CA VAL A 230 22.05 -8.44 -10.71
C VAL A 230 22.98 -8.46 -11.92
N LYS A 231 23.05 -9.58 -12.66
CA LYS A 231 23.86 -9.69 -13.89
C LYS A 231 23.45 -8.69 -14.96
N GLN A 232 22.17 -8.36 -15.04
CA GLN A 232 21.63 -7.36 -15.97
C GLN A 232 21.88 -5.90 -15.52
N GLY A 233 22.36 -5.70 -14.29
CA GLY A 233 22.71 -4.38 -13.77
C GLY A 233 21.53 -3.57 -13.22
N TYR A 234 20.43 -4.24 -12.86
CA TYR A 234 19.38 -3.63 -12.04
C TYR A 234 19.88 -3.43 -10.61
N ASN A 235 19.35 -2.40 -9.95
CA ASN A 235 19.70 -2.07 -8.57
C ASN A 235 18.47 -1.97 -7.65
N ALA A 236 17.28 -2.23 -8.19
CA ALA A 236 16.05 -2.32 -7.44
C ALA A 236 15.12 -3.39 -8.03
N VAL A 237 14.24 -3.95 -7.21
CA VAL A 237 13.14 -4.85 -7.60
C VAL A 237 11.83 -4.25 -7.10
N GLN A 238 10.79 -4.26 -7.95
CA GLN A 238 9.42 -3.94 -7.55
C GLN A 238 8.68 -5.27 -7.39
N LEU A 239 8.31 -5.62 -6.17
CA LEU A 239 7.57 -6.85 -5.86
C LEU A 239 6.07 -6.58 -5.85
N MET A 240 5.41 -7.12 -6.85
CA MET A 240 3.96 -7.12 -7.00
C MET A 240 3.32 -8.28 -6.23
N ALA A 241 2.02 -8.15 -5.94
CA ALA A 241 1.18 -9.22 -5.41
C ALA A 241 1.62 -9.84 -4.07
N ILE A 242 2.33 -9.08 -3.23
CA ILE A 242 2.80 -9.58 -1.93
C ILE A 242 1.70 -9.49 -0.86
N MET A 243 0.90 -8.42 -0.83
CA MET A 243 -0.27 -8.35 0.05
C MET A 243 -1.26 -9.45 -0.35
N GLU A 244 -1.78 -10.18 0.64
CA GLU A 244 -2.59 -11.36 0.35
C GLU A 244 -3.88 -11.00 -0.40
N HIS A 245 -4.16 -11.77 -1.45
CA HIS A 245 -5.26 -11.57 -2.37
C HIS A 245 -5.86 -12.94 -2.73
N ALA A 246 -7.13 -13.18 -2.43
CA ALA A 246 -7.74 -14.50 -2.67
C ALA A 246 -7.85 -14.84 -4.17
N TYR A 247 -8.06 -13.85 -5.05
CA TYR A 247 -8.17 -14.09 -6.48
C TYR A 247 -6.80 -13.93 -7.17
N TYR A 248 -6.13 -15.04 -7.48
CA TYR A 248 -4.76 -15.02 -8.05
C TYR A 248 -4.67 -14.24 -9.37
N ALA A 249 -5.70 -14.37 -10.23
CA ALA A 249 -5.82 -13.61 -11.47
C ALA A 249 -6.23 -12.14 -11.26
N SER A 250 -6.23 -11.62 -10.03
CA SER A 250 -6.21 -10.17 -9.81
C SER A 250 -4.82 -9.57 -9.97
N PHE A 251 -3.78 -10.40 -10.11
CA PHE A 251 -2.38 -9.97 -10.16
C PHE A 251 -1.93 -9.18 -8.91
N GLY A 252 -2.59 -9.42 -7.77
CA GLY A 252 -2.33 -8.73 -6.51
C GLY A 252 -3.28 -7.57 -6.20
N TYR A 253 -4.08 -7.10 -7.15
CA TYR A 253 -4.87 -5.87 -6.97
C TYR A 253 -6.12 -6.07 -6.09
N GLN A 254 -6.67 -7.29 -5.98
CA GLN A 254 -7.85 -7.55 -5.13
C GLN A 254 -7.42 -8.04 -3.74
N VAL A 255 -6.81 -7.15 -2.96
CA VAL A 255 -6.30 -7.45 -1.61
C VAL A 255 -7.43 -7.82 -0.65
N THR A 256 -7.22 -8.91 0.10
CA THR A 256 -8.16 -9.43 1.11
C THR A 256 -7.63 -9.28 2.53
N SER A 257 -6.34 -9.57 2.77
CA SER A 257 -5.70 -9.48 4.09
C SER A 257 -4.44 -8.62 4.03
N PHE A 258 -4.56 -7.35 4.46
CA PHE A 258 -3.56 -6.31 4.19
C PHE A 258 -2.22 -6.54 4.90
N PHE A 259 -2.23 -7.17 6.08
CA PHE A 259 -1.02 -7.44 6.88
C PHE A 259 -0.40 -8.81 6.58
N ALA A 260 -1.06 -9.65 5.77
CA ALA A 260 -0.60 -10.98 5.43
C ALA A 260 0.25 -10.94 4.15
N ALA A 261 1.46 -11.48 4.24
CA ALA A 261 2.24 -11.85 3.06
C ALA A 261 1.56 -13.03 2.35
N SER A 262 1.45 -12.97 1.02
CA SER A 262 0.70 -13.97 0.27
C SER A 262 1.25 -15.37 0.49
N SER A 263 0.37 -16.25 1.00
CA SER A 263 0.70 -17.62 1.39
C SER A 263 1.03 -18.53 0.22
N ARG A 264 0.61 -18.14 -1.00
CA ARG A 264 0.85 -18.92 -2.23
C ARG A 264 2.32 -19.10 -2.55
N PHE A 265 3.16 -18.16 -2.15
CA PHE A 265 4.59 -18.18 -2.45
C PHE A 265 5.42 -18.75 -1.28
N GLY A 266 4.80 -18.93 -0.11
CA GLY A 266 5.45 -19.41 1.10
C GLY A 266 4.95 -18.73 2.37
N THR A 267 5.78 -18.76 3.39
CA THR A 267 5.52 -18.22 4.72
C THR A 267 6.08 -16.80 4.88
N PRO A 268 5.65 -16.04 5.90
CA PRO A 268 6.24 -14.75 6.23
C PRO A 268 7.76 -14.78 6.39
N GLU A 269 8.33 -15.83 7.00
CA GLU A 269 9.78 -15.95 7.14
C GLU A 269 10.49 -16.12 5.79
N GLN A 270 9.85 -16.78 4.82
CA GLN A 270 10.42 -16.98 3.48
C GLN A 270 10.39 -15.69 2.65
N LEU A 271 9.41 -14.80 2.88
CA LEU A 271 9.45 -13.44 2.33
C LEU A 271 10.59 -12.62 2.94
N LYS A 272 10.80 -12.68 4.26
CA LYS A 272 11.94 -12.02 4.91
C LYS A 272 13.27 -12.53 4.34
N TYR A 273 13.38 -13.85 4.13
CA TYR A 273 14.53 -14.44 3.47
C TYR A 273 14.76 -13.86 2.07
N LEU A 274 13.72 -13.75 1.23
CA LEU A 274 13.82 -13.14 -0.09
C LEU A 274 14.36 -11.70 -0.02
N VAL A 275 13.80 -10.87 0.85
CA VAL A 275 14.24 -9.47 0.99
C VAL A 275 15.69 -9.40 1.47
N ASP A 276 16.08 -10.23 2.45
CA ASP A 276 17.46 -10.31 2.97
C ASP A 276 18.44 -10.71 1.86
N GLU A 277 18.09 -11.65 0.98
CA GLU A 277 18.92 -12.04 -0.16
C GLU A 277 19.02 -10.96 -1.24
N CYS A 278 17.94 -10.20 -1.49
CA CYS A 278 17.98 -9.02 -2.34
C CYS A 278 18.95 -7.97 -1.78
N HIS A 279 18.90 -7.70 -0.47
CA HIS A 279 19.78 -6.76 0.20
C HIS A 279 21.25 -7.21 0.17
N LYS A 280 21.55 -8.51 0.37
CA LYS A 280 22.90 -9.07 0.17
C LYS A 280 23.43 -8.85 -1.24
N ALA A 281 22.54 -8.90 -2.23
CA ALA A 281 22.85 -8.63 -3.62
C ALA A 281 22.93 -7.12 -3.96
N GLY A 282 22.73 -6.24 -2.98
CA GLY A 282 22.76 -4.78 -3.16
C GLY A 282 21.53 -4.21 -3.87
N LEU A 283 20.40 -4.94 -3.87
CA LEU A 283 19.16 -4.52 -4.51
C LEU A 283 18.24 -3.82 -3.51
N TYR A 284 17.72 -2.65 -3.88
CA TYR A 284 16.55 -2.05 -3.25
C TYR A 284 15.31 -2.90 -3.50
N VAL A 285 14.45 -3.09 -2.51
CA VAL A 285 13.20 -3.85 -2.64
C VAL A 285 12.02 -2.94 -2.36
N LEU A 286 11.20 -2.71 -3.39
CA LEU A 286 9.98 -1.92 -3.32
C LEU A 286 8.77 -2.85 -3.30
N LEU A 287 7.76 -2.49 -2.50
CA LEU A 287 6.50 -3.22 -2.41
C LEU A 287 5.38 -2.49 -3.16
N ASP A 288 4.55 -3.21 -3.90
CA ASP A 288 3.24 -2.72 -4.33
C ASP A 288 2.28 -2.61 -3.14
N VAL A 289 1.84 -1.39 -2.86
CA VAL A 289 0.86 -1.07 -1.84
C VAL A 289 -0.45 -0.72 -2.51
N VAL A 290 -1.44 -1.59 -2.34
CA VAL A 290 -2.79 -1.41 -2.88
C VAL A 290 -3.68 -0.85 -1.79
N HIS A 291 -3.57 0.45 -1.55
CA HIS A 291 -4.43 1.19 -0.61
C HIS A 291 -5.56 1.96 -1.29
N SER A 292 -5.69 1.86 -2.63
CA SER A 292 -6.73 2.53 -3.39
C SER A 292 -8.12 1.90 -3.20
N HIS A 293 -8.16 0.59 -2.98
CA HIS A 293 -9.39 -0.18 -2.80
C HIS A 293 -9.10 -1.49 -2.04
N ALA A 294 -10.16 -2.23 -1.73
CA ALA A 294 -10.08 -3.59 -1.20
C ALA A 294 -11.02 -4.53 -1.97
N SER A 295 -10.73 -5.82 -1.93
CA SER A 295 -11.64 -6.84 -2.46
C SER A 295 -13.01 -6.75 -1.79
N LYS A 296 -14.07 -7.02 -2.58
CA LYS A 296 -15.44 -7.16 -2.07
C LYS A 296 -15.71 -8.48 -1.35
N ASN A 297 -14.72 -9.35 -1.22
CA ASN A 297 -14.83 -10.60 -0.49
C ASN A 297 -15.24 -10.37 0.98
N VAL A 298 -16.32 -11.02 1.41
CA VAL A 298 -16.89 -10.89 2.75
C VAL A 298 -16.36 -11.94 3.73
N LEU A 299 -16.08 -13.16 3.26
CA LEU A 299 -15.70 -14.27 4.13
C LEU A 299 -14.23 -14.24 4.53
N ASP A 300 -13.36 -13.86 3.59
CA ASP A 300 -11.91 -13.82 3.75
C ASP A 300 -11.27 -12.45 3.46
N GLY A 301 -12.10 -11.44 3.17
CA GLY A 301 -11.68 -10.06 2.97
C GLY A 301 -12.14 -9.12 4.07
N LEU A 302 -11.82 -7.84 3.88
CA LEU A 302 -12.17 -6.76 4.79
C LEU A 302 -13.62 -6.28 4.64
N ASN A 303 -14.31 -6.69 3.57
CA ASN A 303 -15.67 -6.26 3.27
C ASN A 303 -16.67 -6.74 4.33
N GLU A 304 -17.59 -5.87 4.72
CA GLU A 304 -18.64 -6.16 5.70
C GLU A 304 -18.11 -6.77 7.02
N PHE A 305 -16.93 -6.31 7.45
CA PHE A 305 -16.24 -6.85 8.63
C PHE A 305 -17.14 -6.87 9.86
N ASP A 306 -17.70 -5.72 10.26
CA ASP A 306 -18.57 -5.62 11.43
C ASP A 306 -20.06 -5.88 11.12
N GLY A 307 -20.34 -6.44 9.94
CA GLY A 307 -21.69 -6.67 9.42
C GLY A 307 -22.32 -5.47 8.74
N THR A 308 -21.58 -4.38 8.51
CA THR A 308 -22.03 -3.21 7.76
C THR A 308 -21.14 -2.91 6.55
N GLN A 309 -21.66 -2.21 5.56
CA GLN A 309 -20.84 -1.77 4.42
C GLN A 309 -19.87 -0.64 4.80
N ALA A 310 -20.07 0.06 5.91
CA ALA A 310 -19.43 1.34 6.22
C ALA A 310 -18.24 1.27 7.21
N CYS A 311 -17.82 0.07 7.66
CA CYS A 311 -16.76 -0.07 8.67
C CYS A 311 -15.44 0.56 8.22
N PHE A 312 -14.73 -0.05 7.26
CA PHE A 312 -13.48 0.49 6.71
C PHE A 312 -13.69 1.36 5.47
N PHE A 313 -14.93 1.37 4.95
CA PHE A 313 -15.25 1.86 3.63
C PHE A 313 -16.33 2.94 3.70
N HIS A 314 -16.46 3.73 2.65
CA HIS A 314 -17.67 4.54 2.50
C HIS A 314 -18.91 3.64 2.34
N ASP A 315 -20.07 4.15 2.72
CA ASP A 315 -21.35 3.49 2.48
C ASP A 315 -21.91 3.81 1.09
N GLY A 316 -22.83 2.97 0.61
CA GLY A 316 -23.55 3.17 -0.64
C GLY A 316 -22.64 3.26 -1.88
N PRO A 317 -23.06 4.01 -2.93
CA PRO A 317 -22.32 4.10 -4.18
C PRO A 317 -20.89 4.67 -4.04
N ARG A 318 -20.65 5.60 -3.08
CA ARG A 318 -19.31 6.15 -2.82
C ARG A 318 -18.34 5.06 -2.31
N GLY A 319 -18.87 4.01 -1.70
CA GLY A 319 -18.11 2.88 -1.16
C GLY A 319 -17.73 1.81 -2.15
N THR A 320 -18.09 1.94 -3.43
CA THR A 320 -17.93 0.89 -4.44
C THR A 320 -17.28 1.42 -5.70
N HIS A 321 -16.21 0.79 -6.17
CA HIS A 321 -15.56 1.12 -7.43
C HIS A 321 -16.24 0.38 -8.59
N PRO A 322 -16.97 1.06 -9.50
CA PRO A 322 -17.85 0.39 -10.46
C PRO A 322 -17.10 -0.45 -11.50
N LEU A 323 -15.91 -0.02 -11.94
CA LEU A 323 -15.13 -0.76 -12.95
C LEU A 323 -14.33 -1.93 -12.37
N TRP A 324 -13.99 -1.86 -11.08
CA TRP A 324 -13.11 -2.85 -10.43
C TRP A 324 -13.90 -3.82 -9.56
N ASP A 325 -15.18 -3.52 -9.30
CA ASP A 325 -16.08 -4.33 -8.49
C ASP A 325 -15.50 -4.56 -7.07
N SER A 326 -15.04 -3.46 -6.47
CA SER A 326 -14.24 -3.40 -5.24
C SER A 326 -14.78 -2.38 -4.24
N ARG A 327 -14.32 -2.43 -2.99
CA ARG A 327 -14.69 -1.48 -1.93
C ARG A 327 -13.69 -0.33 -1.82
N LEU A 328 -14.19 0.87 -1.52
CA LEU A 328 -13.40 2.11 -1.41
C LEU A 328 -13.31 2.60 0.03
N PHE A 329 -12.08 2.80 0.51
CA PHE A 329 -11.79 3.20 1.88
C PHE A 329 -12.41 4.55 2.23
N ASN A 330 -12.84 4.69 3.49
CA ASN A 330 -13.18 5.98 4.05
C ASN A 330 -11.95 6.62 4.70
N TYR A 331 -11.15 7.36 3.92
CA TYR A 331 -9.91 7.98 4.40
C TYR A 331 -10.14 9.08 5.45
N SER A 332 -11.38 9.53 5.67
CA SER A 332 -11.72 10.48 6.74
C SER A 332 -11.83 9.83 8.12
N GLU A 333 -11.92 8.50 8.18
CA GLU A 333 -12.10 7.75 9.43
C GLU A 333 -10.76 7.46 10.11
N ILE A 334 -10.67 7.77 11.41
CA ILE A 334 -9.40 7.74 12.15
C ILE A 334 -8.84 6.32 12.26
N GLU A 335 -9.69 5.32 12.44
CA GLU A 335 -9.27 3.92 12.53
C GLU A 335 -8.90 3.34 11.15
N VAL A 336 -9.44 3.87 10.05
CA VAL A 336 -9.00 3.54 8.69
C VAL A 336 -7.60 4.11 8.43
N LEU A 337 -7.35 5.36 8.82
CA LEU A 337 -6.00 5.95 8.75
C LEU A 337 -5.01 5.16 9.62
N ARG A 338 -5.43 4.75 10.83
CA ARG A 338 -4.62 3.91 11.71
C ARG A 338 -4.24 2.59 11.04
N PHE A 339 -5.21 1.93 10.43
CA PHE A 339 -5.02 0.69 9.70
C PHE A 339 -4.02 0.84 8.55
N LEU A 340 -4.26 1.79 7.65
CA LEU A 340 -3.45 1.99 6.44
C LEU A 340 -2.04 2.50 6.74
N LEU A 341 -1.89 3.46 7.66
CA LEU A 341 -0.56 3.97 8.03
C LEU A 341 0.25 2.93 8.83
N SER A 342 -0.42 2.13 9.66
CA SER A 342 0.22 1.00 10.35
C SER A 342 0.63 -0.10 9.37
N ASN A 343 -0.13 -0.30 8.29
CA ASN A 343 0.21 -1.26 7.25
C ASN A 343 1.51 -0.88 6.51
N LEU A 344 1.68 0.40 6.17
CA LEU A 344 2.95 0.89 5.59
C LEU A 344 4.12 0.61 6.54
N ARG A 345 3.97 0.93 7.83
CA ARG A 345 5.03 0.68 8.81
C ARG A 345 5.32 -0.81 9.02
N TRP A 346 4.28 -1.64 9.01
CA TRP A 346 4.39 -3.09 9.12
C TRP A 346 5.34 -3.67 8.08
N TYR A 347 5.17 -3.32 6.80
CA TYR A 347 6.05 -3.82 5.74
C TYR A 347 7.50 -3.29 5.82
N LEU A 348 7.70 -2.07 6.34
CA LEU A 348 9.05 -1.52 6.55
C LEU A 348 9.79 -2.14 7.73
N GLU A 349 9.08 -2.45 8.83
CA GLU A 349 9.69 -2.98 10.05
C GLU A 349 9.76 -4.51 10.06
N GLU A 350 8.69 -5.21 9.67
CA GLU A 350 8.62 -6.68 9.72
C GLU A 350 9.39 -7.32 8.56
N TYR A 351 9.26 -6.75 7.36
CA TYR A 351 9.81 -7.32 6.11
C TYR A 351 10.95 -6.49 5.52
N GLN A 352 11.33 -5.37 6.13
CA GLN A 352 12.45 -4.52 5.72
C GLN A 352 12.41 -4.02 4.27
N PHE A 353 11.24 -3.86 3.66
CA PHE A 353 11.13 -3.17 2.37
C PHE A 353 11.79 -1.78 2.40
N ASP A 354 12.31 -1.33 1.28
CA ASP A 354 13.03 -0.06 1.15
C ASP A 354 12.16 1.08 0.60
N GLY A 355 10.91 0.77 0.27
CA GLY A 355 9.98 1.72 -0.29
C GLY A 355 8.75 1.07 -0.90
N PHE A 356 7.93 1.89 -1.54
CA PHE A 356 6.61 1.52 -2.01
C PHE A 356 6.32 2.06 -3.40
N ARG A 357 5.54 1.29 -4.17
CA ARG A 357 4.68 1.83 -5.22
C ARG A 357 3.26 1.83 -4.71
N PHE A 358 2.61 2.99 -4.71
CA PHE A 358 1.19 3.12 -4.41
C PHE A 358 0.41 2.93 -5.72
N ASP A 359 -0.40 1.89 -5.78
CA ASP A 359 -1.15 1.52 -6.98
C ASP A 359 -2.55 2.12 -7.01
N GLY A 360 -2.99 2.51 -8.20
CA GLY A 360 -4.30 3.14 -8.40
C GLY A 360 -4.42 4.53 -7.76
N VAL A 361 -3.34 5.30 -7.69
CA VAL A 361 -3.36 6.66 -7.10
C VAL A 361 -4.35 7.56 -7.83
N THR A 362 -4.50 7.45 -9.15
CA THR A 362 -5.55 8.18 -9.87
C THR A 362 -6.95 7.87 -9.33
N SER A 363 -7.25 6.60 -9.00
CA SER A 363 -8.56 6.23 -8.44
C SER A 363 -8.79 6.86 -7.07
N MET A 364 -7.72 7.03 -6.29
CA MET A 364 -7.75 7.70 -4.99
C MET A 364 -7.96 9.21 -5.14
N LEU A 365 -7.27 9.84 -6.08
CA LEU A 365 -7.24 11.29 -6.23
C LEU A 365 -8.55 11.90 -6.69
N TYR A 366 -9.41 11.15 -7.39
CA TYR A 366 -10.64 11.70 -7.97
C TYR A 366 -11.87 10.88 -7.59
N HIS A 367 -12.99 11.56 -7.31
CA HIS A 367 -14.27 10.92 -7.00
C HIS A 367 -14.85 10.14 -8.19
N ASN A 368 -14.54 10.52 -9.43
CA ASN A 368 -14.84 9.73 -10.62
C ASN A 368 -13.78 8.65 -10.92
N HIS A 369 -12.73 8.56 -10.10
CA HIS A 369 -11.62 7.61 -10.21
C HIS A 369 -10.83 7.69 -11.53
N GLY A 370 -10.93 8.81 -12.27
CA GLY A 370 -10.41 8.95 -13.63
C GLY A 370 -11.17 8.12 -14.68
N CYS A 371 -12.31 7.52 -14.32
CA CYS A 371 -13.10 6.69 -15.23
C CYS A 371 -13.83 7.56 -16.25
N GLY A 372 -13.50 7.37 -17.54
CA GLY A 372 -14.10 8.14 -18.63
C GLY A 372 -13.63 9.59 -18.73
N GLU A 373 -12.62 9.98 -17.92
CA GLU A 373 -12.04 11.32 -17.91
C GLU A 373 -10.84 11.39 -18.86
N GLY A 374 -10.80 12.43 -19.69
CA GLY A 374 -9.62 12.76 -20.48
C GLY A 374 -8.89 13.93 -19.83
N PHE A 375 -7.78 13.66 -19.13
CA PHE A 375 -6.96 14.71 -18.54
C PHE A 375 -6.27 15.51 -19.64
N SER A 376 -6.66 16.77 -19.82
CA SER A 376 -6.10 17.66 -20.85
C SER A 376 -4.77 18.28 -20.43
N GLY A 377 -4.48 18.26 -19.12
CA GLY A 377 -3.37 18.99 -18.52
C GLY A 377 -3.77 20.38 -18.02
N HIS A 378 -5.04 20.78 -18.15
CA HIS A 378 -5.53 22.02 -17.57
C HIS A 378 -5.66 21.91 -16.04
N TYR A 379 -5.19 22.91 -15.30
CA TYR A 379 -4.98 22.79 -13.85
C TYR A 379 -6.29 22.72 -13.06
N ASP A 380 -7.39 23.26 -13.58
CA ASP A 380 -8.72 23.15 -12.97
C ASP A 380 -9.16 21.69 -12.76
N GLU A 381 -8.68 20.76 -13.58
CA GLU A 381 -8.96 19.31 -13.46
C GLU A 381 -8.34 18.72 -12.18
N TYR A 382 -7.26 19.33 -11.66
CA TYR A 382 -6.46 18.85 -10.53
C TYR A 382 -6.69 19.63 -9.22
N PHE A 383 -7.36 20.77 -9.31
CA PHE A 383 -7.64 21.66 -8.17
C PHE A 383 -9.15 21.97 -8.01
N GLY A 384 -10.01 21.28 -8.75
CA GLY A 384 -11.47 21.37 -8.64
C GLY A 384 -12.09 20.43 -7.59
N LEU A 385 -13.43 20.45 -7.52
CA LEU A 385 -14.23 19.68 -6.55
C LEU A 385 -14.25 18.16 -6.78
N ASN A 386 -13.81 17.71 -7.96
CA ASN A 386 -13.73 16.27 -8.25
C ASN A 386 -12.56 15.59 -7.51
N VAL A 387 -11.61 16.36 -6.97
CA VAL A 387 -10.47 15.83 -6.25
C VAL A 387 -10.90 15.36 -4.86
N ASP A 388 -10.68 14.09 -4.56
CA ASP A 388 -10.93 13.55 -3.23
C ASP A 388 -9.88 14.10 -2.25
N THR A 389 -10.31 15.08 -1.46
CA THR A 389 -9.44 15.71 -0.48
C THR A 389 -8.99 14.71 0.59
N ASP A 390 -9.87 13.82 1.06
CA ASP A 390 -9.55 12.91 2.17
C ASP A 390 -8.44 11.92 1.76
N ALA A 391 -8.55 11.37 0.55
CA ALA A 391 -7.55 10.50 -0.02
C ALA A 391 -6.21 11.22 -0.27
N LEU A 392 -6.25 12.45 -0.79
CA LEU A 392 -5.05 13.26 -0.99
C LEU A 392 -4.33 13.56 0.34
N ILE A 393 -5.09 13.90 1.40
CA ILE A 393 -4.52 14.13 2.72
C ILE A 393 -3.90 12.85 3.29
N TYR A 394 -4.54 11.69 3.12
CA TYR A 394 -3.95 10.40 3.49
C TYR A 394 -2.58 10.20 2.82
N LEU A 395 -2.46 10.45 1.52
CA LEU A 395 -1.21 10.33 0.77
C LEU A 395 -0.14 11.32 1.26
N MET A 396 -0.52 12.57 1.54
CA MET A 396 0.39 13.59 2.10
C MET A 396 0.90 13.17 3.48
N VAL A 397 0.01 12.71 4.36
CA VAL A 397 0.36 12.23 5.71
C VAL A 397 1.28 11.01 5.62
N ALA A 398 0.95 10.04 4.76
CA ALA A 398 1.75 8.84 4.54
C ALA A 398 3.16 9.22 4.09
N ASN A 399 3.31 9.99 3.01
CA ASN A 399 4.62 10.40 2.51
C ASN A 399 5.39 11.24 3.53
N LYS A 400 4.73 12.16 4.25
CA LYS A 400 5.40 12.97 5.26
C LYS A 400 6.00 12.11 6.37
N PHE A 401 5.21 11.21 6.98
CA PHE A 401 5.73 10.37 8.05
C PHE A 401 6.81 9.40 7.55
N LEU A 402 6.62 8.82 6.36
CA LEU A 402 7.56 7.88 5.78
C LEU A 402 8.93 8.53 5.59
N HIS A 403 9.00 9.73 5.01
CA HIS A 403 10.26 10.43 4.77
C HIS A 403 10.87 11.02 6.05
N ASP A 404 10.03 11.50 6.98
CA ASP A 404 10.52 11.99 8.29
C ASP A 404 11.18 10.86 9.10
N LYS A 405 10.62 9.65 9.03
CA LYS A 405 11.09 8.49 9.81
C LYS A 405 12.15 7.65 9.09
N TYR A 406 12.03 7.49 7.77
CA TYR A 406 12.88 6.66 6.93
C TYR A 406 13.45 7.50 5.79
N PRO A 407 14.54 8.27 6.02
CA PRO A 407 15.06 9.23 5.04
C PRO A 407 15.48 8.61 3.69
N GLU A 408 15.87 7.34 3.72
CA GLU A 408 16.31 6.58 2.54
C GLU A 408 15.14 5.92 1.78
N ILE A 409 13.90 6.08 2.25
CA ILE A 409 12.73 5.49 1.58
C ILE A 409 12.54 6.06 0.18
N ILE A 410 11.93 5.26 -0.69
CA ILE A 410 11.43 5.68 -2.01
C ILE A 410 9.93 5.39 -2.08
N THR A 411 9.12 6.39 -2.41
CA THR A 411 7.71 6.20 -2.75
C THR A 411 7.42 6.58 -4.20
N ILE A 412 6.70 5.71 -4.91
CA ILE A 412 6.34 5.85 -6.32
C ILE A 412 4.82 5.89 -6.44
N ALA A 413 4.28 6.88 -7.14
CA ALA A 413 2.86 6.94 -7.47
C ALA A 413 2.57 6.29 -8.83
N GLU A 414 1.64 5.34 -8.86
CA GLU A 414 0.94 4.99 -10.09
C GLU A 414 -0.22 5.97 -10.33
N ASP A 415 0.11 7.13 -10.89
CA ASP A 415 -0.87 8.14 -11.29
C ASP A 415 -0.80 8.42 -12.79
N VAL A 416 -1.90 8.12 -13.49
CA VAL A 416 -2.06 8.32 -14.93
C VAL A 416 -2.58 9.72 -15.27
N SER A 417 -3.14 10.45 -14.30
CA SER A 417 -3.81 11.72 -14.60
C SER A 417 -2.83 12.80 -15.01
N GLY A 418 -1.65 12.84 -14.40
CA GLY A 418 -0.73 13.95 -14.58
C GLY A 418 -0.80 14.97 -13.45
N MET A 419 -1.34 14.65 -12.26
CA MET A 419 -1.52 15.66 -11.21
C MET A 419 -0.21 16.43 -10.89
N PRO A 420 -0.21 17.78 -11.06
CA PRO A 420 0.95 18.62 -10.75
C PRO A 420 1.34 18.53 -9.28
N ALA A 421 2.63 18.71 -8.99
CA ALA A 421 3.21 18.68 -7.64
C ALA A 421 3.04 17.34 -6.87
N SER A 422 2.55 16.28 -7.50
CA SER A 422 2.42 14.95 -6.89
C SER A 422 3.77 14.39 -6.39
N CYS A 423 4.85 14.65 -7.15
CA CYS A 423 6.22 14.25 -6.82
C CYS A 423 7.06 15.37 -6.19
N ARG A 424 6.42 16.33 -5.50
CA ARG A 424 7.11 17.41 -4.77
C ARG A 424 6.94 17.19 -3.27
N PRO A 425 7.93 17.61 -2.44
CA PRO A 425 7.84 17.49 -0.99
C PRO A 425 6.57 18.12 -0.42
N VAL A 426 6.06 17.54 0.67
CA VAL A 426 4.90 18.08 1.38
C VAL A 426 5.17 19.50 1.91
N THR A 427 6.43 19.82 2.25
CA THR A 427 6.85 21.18 2.67
C THR A 427 6.73 22.23 1.56
N GLU A 428 6.68 21.83 0.30
CA GLU A 428 6.42 22.69 -0.85
C GLU A 428 4.94 22.74 -1.25
N GLY A 429 4.07 21.98 -0.57
CA GLY A 429 2.65 21.86 -0.90
C GLY A 429 2.32 20.74 -1.90
N GLY A 430 3.27 19.83 -2.17
CA GLY A 430 3.06 18.63 -2.96
C GLY A 430 2.52 17.44 -2.17
N THR A 431 2.31 16.31 -2.86
CA THR A 431 1.82 15.06 -2.24
C THR A 431 2.93 14.26 -1.54
N GLY A 432 4.20 14.52 -1.88
CA GLY A 432 5.36 13.95 -1.22
C GLY A 432 5.92 12.65 -1.82
N PHE A 433 5.48 12.24 -3.01
CA PHE A 433 6.09 11.09 -3.70
C PHE A 433 7.50 11.44 -4.24
N ASP A 434 8.40 10.47 -4.32
CA ASP A 434 9.70 10.67 -5.00
C ASP A 434 9.54 10.60 -6.52
N TYR A 435 8.72 9.67 -7.01
CA TYR A 435 8.55 9.39 -8.44
C TYR A 435 7.09 9.15 -8.83
N ARG A 436 6.80 9.33 -10.11
CA ARG A 436 5.55 8.86 -10.75
C ARG A 436 5.86 8.00 -11.97
N LEU A 437 4.98 7.06 -12.27
CA LEU A 437 5.07 6.30 -13.52
C LEU A 437 4.62 7.14 -14.71
N GLY A 438 5.45 7.25 -15.75
CA GLY A 438 5.13 7.98 -16.98
C GLY A 438 4.23 7.18 -17.93
N LYS A 439 2.91 7.13 -17.68
CA LYS A 439 1.97 6.34 -18.50
C LYS A 439 1.63 6.97 -19.87
N ILE A 440 2.06 8.19 -20.16
CA ILE A 440 1.87 8.86 -21.48
C ILE A 440 2.58 8.12 -22.63
N PHE A 441 3.61 7.31 -22.35
CA PHE A 441 4.28 6.50 -23.38
C PHE A 441 3.43 5.36 -23.98
N PHE A 442 2.27 5.05 -23.39
CA PHE A 442 1.42 3.93 -23.80
C PHE A 442 0.34 4.25 -24.81
N THR A 443 -0.29 5.41 -24.70
CA THR A 443 -1.50 5.73 -25.47
C THR A 443 -1.18 6.10 -26.92
N SER A 444 0.03 6.59 -27.19
CA SER A 444 0.54 6.77 -28.56
C SER A 444 0.89 5.45 -29.26
N SER A 445 1.00 4.34 -28.51
CA SER A 445 1.47 3.03 -28.98
C SER A 445 0.36 2.03 -29.33
N PHE A 446 -0.92 2.35 -29.08
CA PHE A 446 -2.02 1.50 -29.58
C PHE A 446 -2.22 1.57 -31.11
N LYS A 447 -1.55 2.51 -31.79
CA LYS A 447 -1.51 2.59 -33.28
C LYS A 447 -0.13 2.35 -33.90
N ALA A 448 0.93 2.29 -33.10
CA ALA A 448 2.26 1.95 -33.60
C ALA A 448 2.60 0.53 -33.17
N GLU A 449 2.35 -0.44 -34.05
CA GLU A 449 3.17 -1.65 -34.06
C GLU A 449 4.63 -1.19 -34.10
N ILE A 450 5.34 -1.19 -32.96
CA ILE A 450 6.79 -1.05 -32.97
C ILE A 450 7.34 -2.41 -33.41
N ARG A 451 7.27 -2.68 -34.72
CA ARG A 451 8.13 -3.68 -35.34
C ARG A 451 9.53 -3.12 -35.31
N VAL A 452 10.33 -3.47 -34.30
CA VAL A 452 11.78 -3.24 -34.35
C VAL A 452 12.39 -4.28 -35.28
N GLY A 453 12.19 -4.07 -36.58
CA GLY A 453 13.13 -4.47 -37.61
C GLY A 453 13.47 -3.19 -38.35
N VAL A 454 14.61 -2.58 -38.05
CA VAL A 454 15.10 -1.44 -38.84
C VAL A 454 16.61 -1.49 -38.95
N GLU A 455 17.10 -1.29 -40.17
CA GLU A 455 18.52 -1.20 -40.52
C GLU A 455 19.18 0.11 -40.02
N GLN A 456 18.43 1.11 -39.51
CA GLN A 456 18.96 2.27 -38.77
C GLN A 456 17.86 3.01 -37.97
N ALA A 457 18.20 3.56 -36.80
CA ALA A 457 17.26 4.18 -35.85
C ALA A 457 17.50 5.69 -35.63
N GLY A 458 16.43 6.44 -35.30
CA GLY A 458 16.53 7.73 -34.60
C GLY A 458 15.67 8.88 -35.14
N LYS A 459 14.64 9.28 -34.37
CA LYS A 459 14.36 10.65 -33.88
C LYS A 459 12.94 10.72 -33.30
N TYR A 460 12.84 10.88 -31.98
CA TYR A 460 11.60 11.29 -31.32
C TYR A 460 11.90 12.40 -30.31
N LYS A 461 11.04 13.41 -30.27
CA LYS A 461 11.03 14.49 -29.28
C LYS A 461 9.72 14.39 -28.51
N VAL A 462 9.79 14.30 -27.18
CA VAL A 462 8.63 14.20 -26.30
C VAL A 462 8.66 15.39 -25.34
N VAL A 463 7.58 16.17 -25.33
CA VAL A 463 7.37 17.27 -24.38
C VAL A 463 6.67 16.69 -23.16
N LEU A 464 7.26 16.95 -22.01
CA LEU A 464 7.01 16.33 -20.73
C LEU A 464 6.46 17.43 -19.79
N ASP A 465 5.39 17.11 -19.05
CA ASP A 465 4.85 17.86 -17.91
C ASP A 465 5.98 18.43 -17.02
N SER A 466 5.76 19.58 -16.38
CA SER A 466 6.80 20.43 -15.75
C SER A 466 7.70 19.68 -14.76
N ASP A 467 7.20 18.61 -14.13
CA ASP A 467 7.93 17.79 -13.16
C ASP A 467 8.52 16.49 -13.71
N CYS A 468 8.00 15.94 -14.81
CA CYS A 468 8.44 14.62 -15.28
C CYS A 468 9.83 14.61 -15.93
N SER A 469 10.37 15.79 -16.30
CA SER A 469 11.79 15.93 -16.65
C SER A 469 12.75 15.66 -15.48
N HIS A 470 12.30 15.75 -14.22
CA HIS A 470 13.16 15.51 -13.05
C HIS A 470 12.79 14.25 -12.25
N PHE A 471 11.51 13.88 -12.20
CA PHE A 471 10.97 12.85 -11.30
C PHE A 471 10.09 11.80 -12.01
N GLY A 472 10.07 11.79 -13.34
CA GLY A 472 9.31 10.83 -14.13
C GLY A 472 10.06 9.51 -14.36
N GLY A 473 9.37 8.39 -14.21
CA GLY A 473 9.85 7.09 -14.65
C GLY A 473 9.44 6.73 -16.07
N ALA A 474 10.38 6.22 -16.88
CA ALA A 474 10.12 5.79 -18.25
C ALA A 474 10.36 4.28 -18.42
N TYR A 475 9.50 3.65 -19.19
CA TYR A 475 9.59 2.24 -19.57
C TYR A 475 8.86 2.00 -20.88
N ALA A 476 9.24 0.95 -21.60
CA ALA A 476 8.76 0.69 -22.95
C ALA A 476 7.47 -0.14 -23.00
N GLU A 477 7.30 -1.07 -22.04
CA GLU A 477 6.15 -1.97 -21.89
C GLU A 477 5.91 -2.29 -20.40
N SER A 478 4.67 -2.57 -19.99
CA SER A 478 4.32 -2.94 -18.59
C SER A 478 3.58 -4.27 -18.49
N HIS A 479 3.40 -4.73 -17.25
CA HIS A 479 2.48 -5.80 -16.89
C HIS A 479 1.05 -5.58 -17.40
N ASP A 480 0.54 -4.34 -17.51
CA ASP A 480 -0.79 -4.06 -18.08
C ASP A 480 -0.91 -4.56 -19.54
N GLN A 481 0.17 -4.43 -20.31
CA GLN A 481 0.21 -4.92 -21.69
C GLN A 481 0.33 -6.45 -21.74
N GLY A 482 1.07 -7.05 -20.80
CA GLY A 482 1.08 -8.50 -20.62
C GLY A 482 -0.31 -9.04 -20.29
N TRP A 483 -1.02 -8.38 -19.38
CA TRP A 483 -2.38 -8.71 -18.96
C TRP A 483 -3.39 -8.59 -20.09
N SER A 484 -3.42 -7.45 -20.78
CA SER A 484 -4.37 -7.20 -21.87
C SER A 484 -4.11 -8.04 -23.13
N ARG A 485 -2.86 -8.45 -23.40
CA ARG A 485 -2.51 -9.35 -24.51
C ARG A 485 -2.95 -10.79 -24.25
N ALA A 486 -2.99 -11.26 -23.01
CA ALA A 486 -3.44 -12.62 -22.68
C ALA A 486 -4.89 -12.92 -23.12
N GLY A 487 -5.71 -11.88 -23.34
CA GLY A 487 -7.06 -12.01 -23.90
C GLY A 487 -7.14 -12.18 -25.42
N ARG A 488 -6.00 -12.19 -26.15
CA ARG A 488 -5.94 -12.48 -27.58
C ARG A 488 -4.84 -13.52 -27.82
N GLU A 489 -5.17 -14.66 -28.44
CA GLU A 489 -4.17 -15.65 -28.84
C GLU A 489 -3.08 -14.98 -29.69
N VAL A 490 -1.87 -14.86 -29.14
CA VAL A 490 -0.67 -14.52 -29.90
C VAL A 490 0.44 -15.47 -29.49
N GLN A 491 0.83 -16.34 -30.41
CA GLN A 491 2.08 -17.10 -30.33
C GLN A 491 3.25 -16.11 -30.36
N GLY A 492 3.94 -15.93 -29.23
CA GLY A 492 5.16 -15.14 -29.15
C GLY A 492 5.66 -15.00 -27.72
N SER A 493 6.92 -15.36 -27.49
CA SER A 493 7.59 -15.27 -26.19
C SER A 493 7.48 -13.87 -25.57
N ALA A 494 6.80 -13.76 -24.43
CA ALA A 494 6.78 -12.56 -23.59
C ALA A 494 8.14 -12.40 -22.91
N GLY A 495 9.00 -11.52 -23.45
CA GLY A 495 10.23 -11.12 -22.81
C GLY A 495 10.08 -9.72 -22.21
N LEU A 496 10.02 -9.60 -20.88
CA LEU A 496 10.09 -8.32 -20.17
C LEU A 496 11.42 -7.61 -20.45
N ARG A 497 11.37 -6.30 -20.74
CA ARG A 497 12.52 -5.45 -21.07
C ARG A 497 12.74 -4.30 -20.06
N LEU A 498 13.95 -3.74 -20.16
CA LEU A 498 14.64 -2.77 -19.30
C LEU A 498 13.82 -1.57 -18.80
N PHE A 499 13.89 -1.31 -17.49
CA PHE A 499 13.43 -0.07 -16.85
C PHE A 499 14.64 0.80 -16.48
N THR A 500 14.57 2.10 -16.75
CA THR A 500 15.61 3.05 -16.29
C THR A 500 14.94 4.34 -15.83
N LEU A 501 15.08 4.66 -14.55
CA LEU A 501 14.68 5.93 -13.96
C LEU A 501 15.94 6.82 -13.89
N ARG A 502 15.87 8.04 -14.41
CA ARG A 502 16.98 8.99 -14.41
C ARG A 502 16.54 10.30 -13.79
N ARG A 503 17.24 10.75 -12.75
CA ARG A 503 17.10 12.11 -12.23
C ARG A 503 17.92 13.04 -13.13
N LEU A 504 17.28 13.86 -13.97
CA LEU A 504 18.02 14.85 -14.76
C LEU A 504 18.46 16.01 -13.84
N GLN A 505 19.69 16.47 -13.98
CA GLN A 505 20.20 17.62 -13.22
C GLN A 505 19.59 18.94 -13.74
N PRO A 506 19.36 19.95 -12.88
CA PRO A 506 18.81 21.23 -13.30
C PRO A 506 19.86 22.04 -14.08
N SER A 507 19.61 22.27 -15.37
CA SER A 507 20.24 23.38 -16.11
C SER A 507 19.38 24.64 -15.93
N GLY A 508 20.01 25.75 -15.58
CA GLY A 508 19.38 27.02 -15.14
C GLY A 508 18.40 27.70 -16.11
N PRO A 509 17.88 28.88 -15.73
CA PRO A 509 16.71 29.48 -16.36
C PRO A 509 17.09 30.10 -17.71
N GLY A 510 16.65 29.45 -18.77
CA GLY A 510 16.79 29.94 -20.13
C GLY A 510 16.31 28.85 -21.07
N HIS A 511 15.38 29.19 -21.95
CA HIS A 511 14.95 28.30 -23.03
C HIS A 511 16.17 27.67 -23.72
N CYS A 512 16.42 26.39 -23.46
CA CYS A 512 17.47 25.63 -24.13
C CYS A 512 16.80 24.72 -25.15
N ILE A 513 16.50 25.28 -26.31
CA ILE A 513 16.63 24.54 -27.56
C ILE A 513 18.14 24.34 -27.72
N ARG A 514 18.64 23.18 -27.30
CA ARG A 514 19.95 22.71 -27.72
C ARG A 514 19.77 21.36 -28.37
N ASP A 515 19.80 21.39 -29.69
CA ASP A 515 20.09 20.21 -30.49
C ASP A 515 21.46 19.67 -30.04
N LEU A 516 21.48 18.46 -29.52
CA LEU A 516 22.69 17.68 -29.36
C LEU A 516 22.44 16.25 -29.87
N PRO A 517 23.47 15.65 -30.50
CA PRO A 517 23.36 14.77 -31.66
C PRO A 517 22.78 13.38 -31.41
#